data_AF-A0AAU4XR02-F1
#
_entry.id   AF-A0AAU4XR02-F1
#
_cell.length_a   1.000
_cell.length_b   1.000
_cell.length_c   1.000
_cell.angle_alpha   90.00
_cell.angle_beta   90.00
_cell.angle_gamma   90.00
#
_symmetry.space_group_name_H-M   'P 1'
#
loop_
_entity.id
_entity.type
_entity.pdbx_description
1 polymer ?
#
loop_
_entity_poly.entity_id
_entity_poly.type
_entity_poly.pdbx_seq_one_letter_code
_entity_poly.pdbx_strand_id
1 'polypeptide(L)'
;MPLGSVAAAPATGYAGPLVFVPETLAGPDAPGHTDAVTVGADVRDPAGGALGFAIEAAQLHGVQLHAWALSVGGRRRVALPGVGEGP
;
A
#
# COMPACT_ATOMS: atom_id res chain seq x y z
N MET A 1 -12.15 1.13 -9.94
CA MET A 1 -13.40 1.92 -9.97
C MET A 1 -13.03 3.40 -9.92
N PRO A 2 -13.73 4.27 -10.68
CA PRO A 2 -13.56 5.71 -10.56
C PRO A 2 -14.06 6.22 -9.19
N LEU A 3 -13.38 7.21 -8.63
CA LEU A 3 -13.82 7.89 -7.40
C LEU A 3 -15.01 8.82 -7.70
N GLY A 4 -15.97 8.89 -6.77
CA GLY A 4 -17.00 9.93 -6.80
C GLY A 4 -16.41 11.32 -6.54
N SER A 5 -17.10 12.37 -6.99
CA SER A 5 -16.61 13.76 -6.91
C SER A 5 -16.23 14.20 -5.48
N VAL A 6 -16.99 13.77 -4.47
CA VAL A 6 -16.73 14.06 -3.05
C VAL A 6 -15.42 13.43 -2.58
N ALA A 7 -15.12 12.21 -3.03
CA ALA A 7 -13.89 11.49 -2.67
C ALA A 7 -12.68 11.99 -3.49
N ALA A 8 -12.92 12.49 -4.71
CA ALA A 8 -11.88 13.01 -5.59
C ALA A 8 -11.33 14.37 -5.12
N ALA A 9 -12.17 15.27 -4.60
CA ALA A 9 -11.76 16.60 -4.16
C ALA A 9 -10.65 16.60 -3.07
N PRO A 10 -10.74 15.81 -1.98
CA PRO A 10 -9.67 15.74 -1.00
C PRO A 10 -8.43 14.99 -1.52
N ALA A 11 -8.60 14.03 -2.44
CA ALA A 11 -7.49 13.23 -2.98
C ALA A 11 -6.39 14.07 -3.66
N THR A 12 -6.72 15.30 -4.11
CA THR A 12 -5.79 16.17 -4.84
C THR A 12 -5.17 17.29 -4.00
N GLY A 13 -5.59 17.50 -2.74
CA GLY A 13 -5.18 18.70 -2.00
C GLY A 13 -5.24 18.61 -0.47
N TYR A 14 -5.61 17.45 0.09
CA TYR A 14 -5.58 17.27 1.53
C TYR A 14 -4.15 17.05 2.03
N ALA A 15 -3.76 17.77 3.09
CA ALA A 15 -2.40 17.74 3.64
C ALA A 15 -2.11 16.53 4.55
N GLY A 16 -3.13 15.75 4.93
CA GLY A 16 -3.01 14.60 5.81
C GLY A 16 -3.26 13.25 5.13
N PRO A 17 -3.18 12.14 5.87
CA PRO A 17 -3.56 10.82 5.37
C PRO A 17 -5.05 10.75 5.02
N LEU A 18 -5.38 10.12 3.89
CA LEU A 18 -6.76 9.82 3.49
C LEU A 18 -6.94 8.32 3.36
N VAL A 19 -8.08 7.82 3.83
CA VAL A 19 -8.47 6.41 3.74
C VAL A 19 -9.75 6.31 2.91
N PHE A 20 -9.69 5.52 1.83
CA PHE A 20 -10.86 5.19 1.02
C PHE A 20 -11.33 3.78 1.37
N VAL A 21 -12.55 3.66 1.87
CA VAL A 21 -13.17 2.37 2.21
C VAL A 21 -14.24 2.06 1.16
N PRO A 22 -14.08 0.99 0.36
CA PRO A 22 -15.13 0.52 -0.52
C PRO A 22 -16.40 0.17 0.25
N GLU A 23 -17.56 0.46 -0.33
CA GLU A 23 -18.86 0.15 0.29
C GLU A 23 -19.00 -1.34 0.63
N THR A 24 -18.43 -2.24 -0.18
CA THR A 24 -18.41 -3.69 0.06
C THR A 24 -17.64 -4.11 1.31
N LEU A 25 -16.84 -3.21 1.87
CA LEU A 25 -16.06 -3.39 3.10
C LEU A 25 -16.58 -2.49 4.23
N ALA A 26 -17.64 -1.72 3.99
CA ALA A 26 -18.23 -0.81 4.96
C ALA A 26 -19.48 -1.47 5.58
N GLY A 27 -19.34 -2.07 6.76
CA GLY A 27 -20.47 -2.62 7.50
C GLY A 27 -20.07 -3.65 8.57
N PRO A 28 -20.97 -3.97 9.51
CA PRO A 28 -20.72 -4.98 10.54
C PRO A 28 -20.53 -6.39 9.96
N ASP A 29 -21.06 -6.64 8.77
CA ASP A 29 -20.95 -7.91 8.04
C ASP A 29 -19.80 -7.92 7.01
N ALA A 30 -19.01 -6.85 6.93
CA ALA A 30 -17.85 -6.82 6.05
C ALA A 30 -16.87 -7.93 6.48
N PRO A 31 -16.27 -8.67 5.53
CA PRO A 31 -15.27 -9.66 5.87
C PRO A 31 -14.12 -8.97 6.60
N GLY A 32 -14.01 -9.21 7.91
CA GLY A 32 -13.08 -8.53 8.80
C GLY A 32 -11.61 -8.92 8.62
N HIS A 33 -11.26 -9.62 7.54
CA HIS A 33 -9.91 -10.11 7.34
C HIS A 33 -9.19 -9.33 6.25
N THR A 34 -8.18 -8.58 6.69
CA THR A 34 -7.14 -8.07 5.80
C THR A 34 -6.11 -9.18 5.65
N ASP A 35 -6.07 -9.85 4.51
CA ASP A 35 -5.11 -10.95 4.25
C ASP A 35 -3.67 -10.43 4.08
N ALA A 36 -3.53 -9.18 3.62
CA ALA A 36 -2.24 -8.55 3.38
C ALA A 36 -2.37 -7.02 3.29
N VAL A 37 -1.28 -6.32 3.58
CA VAL A 37 -1.12 -4.88 3.32
C VAL A 37 -0.32 -4.71 2.03
N THR A 38 -0.76 -3.83 1.13
CA THR A 38 -0.03 -3.51 -0.10
C THR A 38 0.37 -2.05 -0.13
N VAL A 39 1.63 -1.76 -0.46
CA VAL A 39 2.16 -0.41 -0.62
C VAL A 39 2.80 -0.23 -1.99
N GLY A 40 2.40 0.85 -2.69
CA GLY A 40 3.07 1.33 -3.90
C GLY A 40 3.96 2.52 -3.56
N ALA A 41 5.21 2.52 -3.99
CA ALA A 41 6.12 3.64 -3.78
C ALA A 41 6.82 4.05 -5.09
N ASP A 42 6.98 5.36 -5.34
CA ASP A 42 7.97 5.82 -6.32
C ASP A 42 9.35 5.67 -5.65
N VAL A 43 10.27 4.95 -6.30
CA VAL A 43 11.62 4.72 -5.76
C VAL A 43 12.40 6.03 -5.61
N ARG A 44 12.08 7.03 -6.43
CA ARG A 44 12.76 8.33 -6.45
C ARG A 44 12.20 9.29 -5.42
N ASP A 45 10.97 9.07 -5.00
CA ASP A 45 10.30 9.83 -3.94
C ASP A 45 9.48 8.88 -3.07
N PRO A 46 10.17 8.03 -2.29
CA PRO A 46 9.49 7.09 -1.42
C PRO A 46 8.85 7.90 -0.29
N ALA A 47 7.53 8.06 -0.34
CA ALA A 47 6.75 8.72 0.70
C ALA A 47 6.92 7.98 2.04
N GLY A 48 7.94 8.36 2.81
CA GLY A 48 8.39 7.63 4.00
C GLY A 48 7.29 7.43 5.04
N GLY A 49 6.39 8.41 5.20
CA GLY A 49 5.22 8.29 6.08
C GLY A 49 4.24 7.19 5.64
N ALA A 50 4.00 7.05 4.34
CA ALA A 50 3.11 5.99 3.82
C ALA A 50 3.74 4.59 3.97
N LEU A 51 5.06 4.49 3.78
CA LEU A 51 5.78 3.24 3.99
C LEU A 51 5.80 2.83 5.47
N GLY A 52 6.09 3.77 6.37
CA GLY A 52 6.04 3.54 7.83
C GLY A 52 4.67 3.06 8.28
N PHE A 53 3.61 3.75 7.84
CA PHE A 53 2.23 3.35 8.12
C PHE A 53 1.91 1.93 7.63
N ALA A 54 2.33 1.57 6.41
CA ALA A 54 2.07 0.24 5.87
C ALA A 54 2.78 -0.88 6.65
N ILE A 55 4.01 -0.62 7.11
CA ILE A 55 4.78 -1.54 7.97
C ILE A 55 4.10 -1.71 9.33
N GLU A 56 3.63 -0.63 9.95
CA GLU A 56 2.91 -0.68 11.23
C GLU A 56 1.58 -1.42 11.10
N ALA A 57 0.81 -1.13 10.06
CA ALA A 57 -0.46 -1.80 9.79
C ALA A 57 -0.27 -3.32 9.58
N ALA A 58 0.72 -3.74 8.80
CA ALA A 58 1.00 -5.15 8.57
C ALA A 58 1.37 -5.89 9.87
N GLN A 59 2.16 -5.25 10.74
CA GLN A 59 2.50 -5.80 12.06
C GLN A 59 1.29 -5.88 12.97
N LEU A 60 0.47 -4.82 13.04
CA LEU A 60 -0.73 -4.77 13.88
C LEU A 60 -1.73 -5.87 13.50
N HIS A 61 -1.87 -6.14 12.21
CA HIS A 61 -2.78 -7.16 11.69
C HIS A 61 -2.14 -8.55 11.57
N GLY A 62 -0.84 -8.71 11.84
CA GLY A 62 -0.12 -9.98 11.74
C GLY A 62 -0.09 -10.56 10.32
N VAL A 63 -0.07 -9.70 9.30
CA VAL A 63 -0.23 -10.07 7.88
C VAL A 63 0.97 -9.69 7.03
N GLN A 64 1.02 -10.22 5.81
CA GLN A 64 2.13 -9.94 4.89
C GLN A 64 2.07 -8.50 4.36
N LEU A 65 3.23 -7.86 4.23
CA LEU A 65 3.41 -6.60 3.52
C LEU A 65 3.92 -6.87 2.09
N HIS A 66 3.17 -6.44 1.08
CA HIS A 66 3.58 -6.46 -0.32
C HIS A 66 3.94 -5.05 -0.78
N ALA A 67 5.20 -4.86 -1.20
CA ALA A 67 5.67 -3.61 -1.76
C ALA A 67 5.87 -3.73 -3.27
N TRP A 68 5.41 -2.74 -4.03
CA TRP A 68 5.73 -2.61 -5.45
C TRP A 68 6.25 -1.21 -5.74
N ALA A 69 7.31 -1.17 -6.55
CA ALA A 69 7.98 0.05 -6.92
C ALA A 69 7.49 0.53 -8.30
N LEU A 70 7.01 1.76 -8.36
CA LEU A 70 6.81 2.46 -9.61
C LEU A 70 8.14 3.14 -9.98
N SER A 71 8.84 2.57 -10.96
CA SER A 71 9.81 3.35 -11.74
C SER A 71 9.06 3.92 -12.94
N VAL A 72 9.04 5.24 -13.08
CA VAL A 72 8.65 5.85 -14.35
C VAL A 72 9.74 5.49 -15.36
N GLY A 73 9.53 4.39 -16.09
CA GLY A 73 10.50 3.81 -17.02
C GLY A 73 10.69 2.30 -16.85
N GLY A 74 9.63 1.51 -17.07
CA GLY A 74 9.75 0.06 -17.26
C GLY A 74 9.66 -0.80 -15.98
N ARG A 75 8.86 -1.86 -16.06
CA ARG A 75 8.78 -2.91 -15.03
C ARG A 75 10.15 -3.60 -14.91
N ARG A 76 10.90 -3.34 -13.84
CA ARG A 76 12.05 -4.17 -13.46
C ARG A 76 11.72 -4.92 -12.18
N ARG A 77 11.53 -6.23 -12.28
CA ARG A 77 11.41 -7.12 -11.13
C ARG A 77 12.80 -7.28 -10.53
N VAL A 78 13.04 -6.68 -9.37
CA VAL A 78 14.27 -6.90 -8.60
C VAL A 78 14.03 -8.11 -7.70
N ALA A 79 14.69 -9.23 -8.01
CA ALA A 79 14.84 -10.31 -7.04
C ALA A 79 15.88 -9.86 -6.01
N LEU A 80 15.51 -9.86 -4.73
CA LEU A 80 16.48 -9.71 -3.67
C LEU A 80 17.42 -10.94 -3.70
N PRO A 81 18.74 -10.77 -3.72
CA PRO A 81 19.64 -11.92 -3.68
C PRO A 81 19.45 -12.68 -2.38
N GLY A 82 19.04 -13.94 -2.51
CA GLY A 82 19.00 -14.91 -1.44
C GLY A 82 20.41 -15.13 -0.88
N VAL A 83 20.47 -15.12 0.44
CA VAL A 83 21.66 -15.41 1.24
C VAL A 83 22.07 -16.86 1.00
N GLY A 84 23.28 -17.04 0.47
CA GLY A 84 24.17 -18.17 0.72
C GLY A 84 23.77 -19.54 0.16
N GLU A 85 24.52 -20.00 -0.83
CA GLU A 85 25.09 -21.35 -0.79
C GLU A 85 26.55 -21.26 -1.27
N GLY A 86 27.47 -21.61 -0.36
CA GLY A 86 28.74 -22.24 -0.71
C GLY A 86 28.73 -23.66 -0.11
N PRO A 87 29.79 -24.46 -0.25
CA PRO A 87 31.05 -24.23 -0.96
C PRO A 87 31.10 -24.76 -2.39
#